data_AF-A0A9Y4KDS2-F1
#
_entry.id   AF-A0A9Y4KDS2-F1
#
_cell.length_a   1.000
_cell.length_b   1.000
_cell.length_c   1.000
_cell.angle_alpha   90.00
_cell.angle_beta   90.00
_cell.angle_gamma   90.00
#
_symmetry.space_group_name_H-M   'P 1'
#
loop_
_entity.id
_entity.type
_entity.pdbx_description
1 polymer ?
#
loop_
_entity_poly.entity_id
_entity_poly.type
_entity_poly.pdbx_seq_one_letter_code
_entity_poly.pdbx_strand_id
1 'polypeptide(L)'
;MTPPTSTTYKGRYSEPVPIANLQDYGDDFAEFEPFDGIDEAAPRSYPGGDALTVENINMCQNINKPNHFSGAYDTQNLVVRRGQEFVVRVSFNRALVQQDDFQLEFLIGESGSGTGSCRINKSQADGTTDFWFCRN
;
A
#
# COMPACT_ATOMS: atom_id res chain seq x y z
N MET A 1 -10.91 22.39 -44.57
CA MET A 1 -9.53 21.97 -44.21
C MET A 1 -9.36 22.22 -42.72
N THR A 2 -9.42 21.18 -41.90
CA THR A 2 -9.12 21.26 -40.46
C THR A 2 -7.60 21.18 -40.26
N PRO A 3 -7.00 21.98 -39.35
CA PRO A 3 -5.55 22.01 -39.17
C PRO A 3 -5.06 20.69 -38.54
N PRO A 4 -3.81 20.27 -38.81
CA PRO A 4 -3.23 19.10 -38.16
C PRO A 4 -3.11 19.34 -36.66
N THR A 5 -3.49 18.32 -35.89
CA THR A 5 -3.43 18.28 -34.43
C THR A 5 -1.99 18.43 -33.95
N SER A 6 -1.82 19.29 -32.94
CA SER A 6 -0.54 19.58 -32.27
C SER A 6 0.14 18.30 -31.79
N THR A 7 1.29 17.99 -32.36
CA THR A 7 2.17 16.90 -31.90
C THR A 7 2.78 17.32 -30.57
N THR A 8 2.31 16.74 -29.47
CA THR A 8 2.90 16.98 -28.14
C THR A 8 4.23 16.22 -28.05
N TYR A 9 5.35 16.94 -28.02
CA TYR A 9 6.68 16.36 -27.85
C TYR A 9 6.99 16.18 -26.36
N LYS A 10 7.08 14.92 -25.88
CA LYS A 10 7.61 14.62 -24.54
C LYS A 10 9.15 14.67 -24.59
N GLY A 11 9.73 15.58 -23.81
CA GLY A 11 11.17 15.84 -23.75
C GLY A 11 11.92 14.87 -22.82
N ARG A 12 12.66 15.43 -21.84
CA ARG A 12 13.58 14.68 -20.96
C ARG A 12 12.93 13.56 -20.13
N TYR A 13 11.65 13.67 -19.81
CA TYR A 13 10.94 12.69 -18.99
C TYR A 13 9.66 12.23 -19.70
N SER A 14 9.37 10.94 -19.57
CA SER A 14 8.12 10.34 -20.01
C SER A 14 6.94 10.83 -19.21
N GLU A 15 7.12 11.15 -17.92
CA GLU A 15 6.11 11.75 -17.05
C GLU A 15 6.68 12.93 -16.26
N PRO A 16 5.84 13.86 -15.76
CA PRO A 16 6.29 14.93 -14.87
C PRO A 16 7.00 14.37 -13.63
N VAL A 17 8.05 15.06 -13.18
CA VAL A 17 8.72 14.69 -11.93
C VAL A 17 7.81 15.06 -10.75
N PRO A 18 7.43 14.10 -9.88
CA PRO A 18 6.64 14.42 -8.70
C PRO A 18 7.44 15.32 -7.75
N ILE A 19 6.89 16.49 -7.43
CA ILE A 19 7.52 17.48 -6.53
C ILE A 19 6.63 17.84 -5.33
N ALA A 20 5.46 17.21 -5.21
CA ALA A 20 4.47 17.50 -4.18
C ALA A 20 4.04 16.22 -3.46
N ASN A 21 3.87 16.33 -2.14
CA ASN A 21 3.32 15.27 -1.28
C ASN A 21 1.80 15.35 -1.15
N LEU A 22 1.21 16.52 -1.39
CA LEU A 22 -0.23 16.73 -1.30
C LEU A 22 -0.82 16.52 -2.69
N GLN A 23 -1.64 15.48 -2.84
CA GLN A 23 -2.50 15.27 -4.01
C GLN A 23 -3.95 15.13 -3.56
N ASP A 24 -4.86 15.41 -4.49
CA ASP A 24 -6.22 14.90 -4.44
C ASP A 24 -6.16 13.47 -4.98
N TYR A 25 -6.37 12.48 -4.11
CA TYR A 25 -6.18 11.06 -4.43
C TYR A 25 -7.41 10.39 -5.06
N GLY A 26 -8.50 11.16 -5.31
CA GLY A 26 -9.67 10.72 -6.07
C GLY A 26 -10.10 9.26 -5.87
N ASP A 27 -10.49 8.62 -6.97
CA ASP A 27 -10.62 7.16 -7.15
C ASP A 27 -9.42 6.65 -7.99
N ASP A 28 -8.21 7.13 -7.71
CA ASP A 28 -7.08 6.95 -8.63
C ASP A 28 -6.49 5.53 -8.63
N PHE A 29 -6.89 4.68 -7.68
CA PHE A 29 -6.42 3.31 -7.57
C PHE A 29 -7.60 2.34 -7.51
N ALA A 30 -7.66 1.44 -8.49
CA ALA A 30 -8.64 0.38 -8.48
C ALA A 30 -8.36 -0.58 -7.31
N GLU A 31 -9.40 -0.97 -6.57
CA GLU A 31 -9.31 -2.03 -5.56
C GLU A 31 -8.80 -3.35 -6.19
N PHE A 32 -9.03 -3.52 -7.49
CA PHE A 32 -8.55 -4.65 -8.26
C PHE A 32 -8.15 -4.20 -9.68
N GLU A 33 -6.92 -4.54 -10.09
CA GLU A 33 -6.44 -4.34 -11.46
C GLU A 33 -6.31 -5.70 -12.17
N PRO A 34 -7.19 -6.00 -13.14
CA PRO A 34 -7.02 -7.18 -13.97
C PRO A 34 -5.78 -7.04 -14.86
N PHE A 35 -5.17 -8.17 -15.24
CA PHE A 35 -4.13 -8.15 -16.26
C PHE A 35 -4.70 -7.67 -17.60
N ASP A 36 -3.90 -6.91 -18.35
CA ASP A 36 -4.26 -6.42 -19.67
C ASP A 36 -4.82 -7.54 -20.57
N GLY A 37 -6.02 -7.32 -21.10
CA GLY A 37 -6.69 -8.27 -22.00
C GLY A 37 -7.52 -9.36 -21.31
N ILE A 38 -7.77 -9.26 -20.00
CA ILE A 38 -8.66 -10.17 -19.27
C ILE A 38 -9.82 -9.38 -18.66
N ASP A 39 -10.99 -9.41 -19.31
CA ASP A 39 -12.19 -8.68 -18.87
C ASP A 39 -12.89 -9.31 -17.65
N GLU A 40 -12.61 -10.58 -17.35
CA GLU A 40 -13.25 -11.36 -16.26
C GLU A 40 -12.25 -11.96 -15.27
N ALA A 41 -11.17 -11.23 -14.94
CA ALA A 41 -10.25 -11.70 -13.90
C ALA A 41 -10.89 -11.53 -12.51
N ALA A 42 -10.81 -12.56 -11.68
CA ALA A 42 -11.16 -12.50 -10.27
C ALA A 42 -9.92 -12.78 -9.40
N PRO A 43 -9.84 -12.21 -8.18
CA PRO A 43 -8.76 -12.51 -7.24
C PRO A 43 -8.60 -14.01 -7.05
N ARG A 44 -7.35 -14.50 -7.09
CA ARG A 44 -7.06 -15.92 -6.92
C ARG A 44 -7.45 -16.35 -5.50
N SER A 45 -8.28 -17.37 -5.39
CA SER A 45 -8.55 -18.04 -4.12
C SER A 45 -7.67 -19.28 -3.93
N TYR A 46 -7.51 -19.72 -2.69
CA TYR A 46 -6.90 -21.02 -2.41
C TYR A 46 -7.91 -22.16 -2.70
N PRO A 47 -7.47 -23.40 -2.97
CA PRO A 47 -8.36 -24.48 -3.36
C PRO A 47 -9.47 -24.72 -2.32
N GLY A 48 -10.72 -24.44 -2.73
CA GLY A 48 -11.91 -24.69 -1.90
C GLY A 48 -12.26 -23.59 -0.90
N GLY A 49 -11.68 -22.39 -0.99
CA GLY A 49 -12.11 -21.27 -0.14
C GLY A 49 -12.11 -19.92 -0.84
N ASP A 50 -12.30 -18.87 -0.06
CA ASP A 50 -12.50 -17.51 -0.53
C ASP A 50 -11.18 -16.78 -0.80
N ALA A 51 -11.24 -15.77 -1.68
CA ALA A 51 -10.15 -14.83 -1.87
C ALA A 51 -9.78 -14.15 -0.54
N LEU A 52 -8.50 -13.90 -0.35
CA LEU A 52 -8.03 -13.18 0.84
C LEU A 52 -8.40 -11.70 0.71
N THR A 53 -9.15 -11.17 1.66
CA THR A 53 -9.52 -9.75 1.70
C THR A 53 -9.13 -9.14 3.04
N VAL A 54 -8.78 -7.85 3.01
CA VAL A 54 -8.44 -7.09 4.22
C VAL A 54 -9.72 -6.56 4.86
N GLU A 55 -9.92 -6.88 6.13
CA GLU A 55 -11.05 -6.38 6.91
C GLU A 55 -10.70 -5.13 7.72
N ASN A 56 -9.47 -5.07 8.23
CA ASN A 56 -9.05 -3.97 9.09
C ASN A 56 -7.54 -3.78 9.10
N ILE A 57 -7.09 -2.52 9.25
CA ILE A 57 -5.70 -2.14 9.42
C ILE A 57 -5.56 -1.30 10.69
N ASN A 58 -4.81 -1.83 11.66
CA ASN A 58 -4.45 -1.13 12.88
C ASN A 58 -2.98 -0.73 12.84
N MET A 59 -2.72 0.58 12.84
CA MET A 59 -1.38 1.17 12.78
C MET A 59 -0.62 1.17 14.12
N CYS A 60 -1.15 0.48 15.14
CA CYS A 60 -0.56 0.28 16.47
C CYS A 60 0.09 1.55 17.07
N GLN A 61 -0.58 2.70 16.95
CA GLN A 61 0.00 4.00 17.33
C GLN A 61 0.40 4.07 18.81
N ASN A 62 -0.29 3.35 19.69
CA ASN A 62 0.03 3.23 21.10
C ASN A 62 1.41 2.60 21.35
N ILE A 63 1.87 1.72 20.45
CA ILE A 63 3.20 1.11 20.48
C ILE A 63 4.19 1.98 19.70
N ASN A 64 3.81 2.44 18.51
CA ASN A 64 4.71 3.15 17.61
C ASN A 64 5.09 4.55 18.12
N LYS A 65 4.14 5.33 18.66
CA LYS A 65 4.42 6.71 19.13
C LYS A 65 5.52 6.80 20.20
N PRO A 66 5.48 6.00 21.30
CA PRO A 66 6.55 6.04 22.28
C PRO A 66 7.87 5.50 21.72
N ASN A 67 7.84 4.43 20.91
CA ASN A 67 9.06 3.84 20.35
C ASN A 67 9.78 4.78 19.39
N HIS A 68 9.04 5.54 18.56
CA HIS A 68 9.62 6.48 17.59
C HIS A 68 9.80 7.91 18.13
N PHE A 69 9.56 8.14 19.43
CA PHE A 69 9.66 9.47 20.05
C PHE A 69 8.86 10.52 19.28
N SER A 70 7.60 10.18 18.95
CA SER A 70 6.67 11.02 18.19
C SER A 70 5.39 11.37 18.97
N GLY A 71 5.34 11.07 20.29
CA GLY A 71 4.19 11.37 21.13
C GLY A 71 3.88 12.86 21.33
N ALA A 72 4.82 13.75 21.01
CA ALA A 72 4.63 15.20 21.13
C ALA A 72 3.84 15.83 19.97
N TYR A 73 3.64 15.10 18.86
CA TYR A 73 2.86 15.61 17.74
C TYR A 73 1.37 15.48 18.03
N ASP A 74 0.64 16.60 17.96
CA ASP A 74 -0.82 16.62 18.05
C ASP A 74 -1.43 16.24 16.69
N THR A 75 -1.48 14.93 16.43
CA THR A 75 -2.05 14.38 15.20
C THR A 75 -2.62 12.97 15.42
N GLN A 76 -3.68 12.68 14.68
CA GLN A 76 -4.29 11.36 14.60
C GLN A 76 -3.53 10.43 13.63
N ASN A 77 -2.65 10.97 12.80
CA ASN A 77 -1.88 10.18 11.84
C ASN A 77 -0.69 9.48 12.51
N LEU A 78 -0.28 8.33 11.95
CA LEU A 78 0.93 7.65 12.38
C LEU A 78 2.16 8.49 12.00
N VAL A 79 3.04 8.74 12.97
CA VAL A 79 4.33 9.41 12.74
C VAL A 79 5.45 8.47 13.19
N VAL A 80 6.25 8.01 12.24
CA VAL A 80 7.39 7.10 12.46
C VAL A 80 8.68 7.72 11.93
N ARG A 81 9.82 7.19 12.37
CA ARG A 81 11.15 7.63 11.94
C ARG A 81 11.80 6.56 11.06
N ARG A 82 12.41 6.99 9.96
CA ARG A 82 13.16 6.11 9.05
C ARG A 82 14.28 5.37 9.78
N GLY A 83 14.60 4.15 9.32
CA GLY A 83 15.65 3.32 9.91
C GLY A 83 15.29 2.71 11.27
N GLN A 84 14.01 2.75 11.64
CA GLN A 84 13.48 2.13 12.85
C GLN A 84 12.23 1.33 12.49
N GLU A 85 12.13 0.12 13.05
CA GLU A 85 10.98 -0.77 12.86
C GLU A 85 9.73 -0.18 13.51
N PHE A 86 8.59 -0.31 12.82
CA PHE A 86 7.26 0.00 13.36
C PHE A 86 6.31 -1.18 13.13
N VAL A 87 5.25 -1.22 13.92
CA VAL A 87 4.28 -2.31 13.95
C VAL A 87 2.99 -1.92 13.26
N VAL A 88 2.49 -2.77 12.38
CA VAL A 88 1.13 -2.71 11.83
C VAL A 88 0.44 -4.03 12.15
N ARG A 89 -0.89 -4.03 12.25
CA ARG A 89 -1.72 -5.23 12.40
C ARG A 89 -2.80 -5.21 11.33
N VAL A 90 -2.71 -6.15 10.39
CA VAL A 90 -3.70 -6.36 9.33
C VAL A 90 -4.57 -7.54 9.73
N SER A 91 -5.89 -7.37 9.63
CA SER A 91 -6.89 -8.40 9.87
C SER A 91 -7.51 -8.80 8.54
N PHE A 92 -7.64 -10.11 8.31
CA PHE A 92 -8.16 -10.67 7.08
C PHE A 92 -9.46 -11.43 7.34
N ASN A 93 -10.25 -11.62 6.29
CA ASN A 93 -11.50 -12.41 6.32
C ASN A 93 -11.31 -13.88 6.74
N ARG A 94 -10.08 -14.39 6.67
CA ARG A 94 -9.72 -15.75 7.07
C ARG A 94 -8.26 -15.81 7.54
N ALA A 95 -7.92 -16.91 8.19
CA ALA A 95 -6.54 -17.23 8.52
C ALA A 95 -5.68 -17.33 7.25
N LEU A 96 -4.44 -16.83 7.35
CA LEU A 96 -3.46 -16.95 6.29
C LEU A 96 -2.99 -18.40 6.14
N VAL A 97 -2.89 -18.85 4.89
CA VAL A 97 -2.26 -20.11 4.52
C VAL A 97 -0.94 -19.86 3.81
N GLN A 98 -0.10 -20.88 3.69
CA GLN A 98 1.25 -20.74 3.10
C GLN A 98 1.22 -20.21 1.65
N GLN A 99 0.13 -20.45 0.94
CA GLN A 99 -0.06 -20.04 -0.46
C GLN A 99 -0.50 -18.59 -0.61
N ASP A 100 -0.84 -17.90 0.48
CA ASP A 100 -1.28 -16.50 0.43
C ASP A 100 -0.07 -15.56 0.27
N ASP A 101 -0.12 -14.73 -0.76
CA ASP A 101 0.88 -13.72 -1.08
C ASP A 101 0.24 -12.33 -1.09
N PHE A 102 0.90 -11.38 -0.44
CA PHE A 102 0.46 -10.00 -0.34
C PHE A 102 1.63 -9.09 0.03
N GLN A 103 1.51 -7.81 -0.28
CA GLN A 103 2.47 -6.78 0.06
C GLN A 103 1.79 -5.55 0.63
N LEU A 104 2.52 -4.77 1.43
CA LEU A 104 2.09 -3.47 1.93
C LEU A 104 2.85 -2.41 1.15
N GLU A 105 2.11 -1.51 0.53
CA GLU A 105 2.66 -0.44 -0.29
C GLU A 105 2.50 0.91 0.40
N PHE A 106 3.55 1.71 0.36
CA PHE A 106 3.51 3.10 0.79
C PHE A 106 3.65 3.99 -0.44
N LEU A 107 2.56 4.68 -0.77
CA LEU A 107 2.48 5.55 -1.93
C LEU A 107 2.67 7.01 -1.49
N ILE A 108 3.53 7.72 -2.22
CA ILE A 108 3.79 9.15 -2.03
C ILE A 108 4.02 9.76 -3.42
N GLY A 109 3.29 10.81 -3.77
CA GLY A 109 3.41 11.50 -5.06
C GLY A 109 2.48 10.97 -6.17
N GLU A 110 2.22 11.84 -7.16
CA GLU A 110 1.12 11.73 -8.15
C GLU A 110 1.27 10.52 -9.09
N SER A 111 2.50 10.13 -9.40
CA SER A 111 2.75 9.03 -10.34
C SER A 111 2.99 7.68 -9.67
N GLY A 112 2.83 7.57 -8.34
CA GLY A 112 3.22 6.37 -7.59
C GLY A 112 4.70 5.98 -7.77
N SER A 113 5.52 6.78 -8.47
CA SER A 113 6.92 6.41 -8.77
C SER A 113 7.84 6.54 -7.55
N GLY A 114 7.31 7.04 -6.43
CA GLY A 114 7.94 7.04 -5.11
C GLY A 114 7.58 5.80 -4.28
N THR A 115 7.30 4.66 -4.92
CA THR A 115 6.96 3.41 -4.25
C THR A 115 8.10 2.94 -3.35
N GLY A 116 7.88 3.03 -2.04
CA GLY A 116 8.65 2.26 -1.07
C GLY A 116 7.95 0.93 -0.85
N SER A 117 8.57 -0.18 -1.25
CA SER A 117 8.10 -1.51 -0.89
C SER A 117 8.76 -1.95 0.42
N CYS A 118 7.96 -2.37 1.39
CA CYS A 118 8.48 -2.93 2.63
C CYS A 118 8.20 -4.43 2.69
N ARG A 119 9.24 -5.23 2.90
CA ARG A 119 9.08 -6.66 3.15
C ARG A 119 8.53 -6.87 4.55
N ILE A 120 7.34 -7.44 4.61
CA ILE A 120 6.64 -7.68 5.87
C ILE A 120 7.07 -9.04 6.43
N ASN A 121 7.58 -9.04 7.67
CA ASN A 121 7.82 -10.30 8.38
C ASN A 121 6.53 -10.71 9.11
N LYS A 122 5.98 -11.88 8.74
CA LYS A 122 4.78 -12.45 9.36
C LYS A 122 5.11 -12.92 10.78
N SER A 123 4.42 -12.41 11.81
CA SER A 123 4.44 -13.00 13.15
C SER A 123 3.02 -13.26 13.63
N GLN A 124 2.69 -14.54 13.79
CA GLN A 124 1.35 -15.00 14.10
C GLN A 124 1.09 -14.87 15.61
N ALA A 125 0.06 -14.11 16.01
CA ALA A 125 -0.27 -13.97 17.43
C ALA A 125 -1.38 -14.92 17.90
N ASP A 126 -2.41 -15.17 17.08
CA ASP A 126 -3.55 -16.03 17.50
C ASP A 126 -4.46 -16.57 16.36
N GLY A 127 -3.96 -16.70 15.13
CA GLY A 127 -4.69 -17.38 14.05
C GLY A 127 -5.72 -16.53 13.29
N THR A 128 -6.15 -15.38 13.83
CA THR A 128 -6.92 -14.35 13.10
C THR A 128 -6.20 -13.01 13.03
N THR A 129 -5.14 -12.85 13.82
CA THR A 129 -4.41 -11.60 13.89
C THR A 129 -2.92 -11.76 14.02
N ASP A 130 -2.23 -11.01 13.18
CA ASP A 130 -0.78 -11.06 13.03
C ASP A 130 -0.18 -9.69 13.29
N PHE A 131 0.97 -9.66 13.96
CA PHE A 131 1.78 -8.46 14.10
C PHE A 131 2.83 -8.43 13.00
N TRP A 132 2.98 -7.25 12.41
CA TRP A 132 3.79 -7.07 11.22
C TRP A 132 4.88 -6.04 11.49
N PHE A 133 6.12 -6.43 11.26
CA PHE A 133 7.27 -5.53 11.33
C PHE A 133 7.67 -5.11 9.92
N CYS A 134 7.77 -3.81 9.68
CA CYS A 134 8.40 -3.27 8.48
C CYS A 134 9.90 -3.07 8.73
N ARG A 135 10.75 -3.76 7.96
CA ARG A 135 12.20 -3.56 7.89
C ARG A 135 12.58 -3.03 6.51
N ASN A 136 13.31 -1.92 6.49
CA ASN A 136 14.03 -1.45 5.29
C ASN A 136 15.32 -2.24 5.08
#